data_AF-A0A550GKH0-F1
#
_entry.id   AF-A0A550GKH0-F1
#
_cell.length_a   1.000
_cell.length_b   1.000
_cell.length_c   1.000
_cell.angle_alpha   90.00
_cell.angle_beta   90.00
_cell.angle_gamma   90.00
#
_symmetry.space_group_name_H-M   'P 1'
#
loop_
_entity.id
_entity.type
_entity.pdbx_description
1 polymer ?
#
loop_
_entity_poly.entity_id
_entity_poly.type
_entity_poly.pdbx_seq_one_letter_code
_entity_poly.pdbx_strand_id
1 'polypeptide(L)'
;MIFTHTTFLELVNCLNELEITASRNKKIKILSSFFKRLGDDEIYPTISLISGSIFPDGDQRVLEIGDRTLRKILSENKQSTLQKSPLTIIALFNQLEKIASISGKGSRPKRES
;
A
#
# COMPACT_ATOMS: atom_id res chain seq x y z
N MET A 1 26.00 -2.03 -3.84
CA MET A 1 25.22 -1.09 -4.66
C MET A 1 24.13 -0.55 -3.75
N ILE A 2 24.04 0.78 -3.54
CA ILE A 2 23.00 1.36 -2.69
C ILE A 2 21.74 1.40 -3.56
N PHE A 3 20.82 0.45 -3.38
CA PHE A 3 19.53 0.49 -4.07
C PHE A 3 18.69 1.58 -3.41
N THR A 4 18.43 2.67 -4.14
CA THR A 4 17.41 3.63 -3.76
C THR A 4 16.06 3.06 -4.19
N HIS A 5 15.25 2.62 -3.24
CA HIS A 5 13.89 2.15 -3.52
C HIS A 5 13.02 3.30 -4.04
N THR A 6 12.06 2.95 -4.90
CA THR A 6 11.08 3.84 -5.47
C THR A 6 10.25 4.46 -4.36
N THR A 7 10.07 5.78 -4.43
CA THR A 7 9.28 6.51 -3.44
C THR A 7 7.79 6.25 -3.64
N PHE A 8 7.02 6.29 -2.56
CA PHE A 8 5.57 6.20 -2.66
C PHE A 8 4.97 7.35 -3.48
N LEU A 9 5.63 8.52 -3.46
CA LEU A 9 5.22 9.67 -4.29
C LEU A 9 5.28 9.36 -5.79
N GLU A 10 6.29 8.62 -6.25
CA GLU A 10 6.38 8.21 -7.66
C GLU A 10 5.24 7.28 -8.07
N LEU A 11 4.82 6.37 -7.17
CA LEU A 11 3.64 5.55 -7.38
C LEU A 11 2.35 6.40 -7.43
N VAL A 12 2.19 7.36 -6.52
CA VAL A 12 1.04 8.28 -6.51
C VAL A 12 0.97 9.08 -7.82
N ASN A 13 2.10 9.58 -8.31
CA ASN A 13 2.14 10.30 -9.58
C ASN A 13 1.72 9.41 -10.76
N CYS A 14 2.16 8.15 -10.78
CA CYS A 14 1.72 7.17 -11.78
C CYS A 14 0.21 6.91 -11.70
N LEU A 15 -0.36 6.77 -10.50
CA LEU A 15 -1.78 6.54 -10.30
C LEU A 15 -2.64 7.75 -10.71
N ASN A 16 -2.20 8.96 -10.41
CA ASN A 16 -2.87 10.19 -10.85
C ASN A 16 -2.90 10.31 -12.38
N GLU A 17 -1.80 9.95 -13.05
CA GLU A 17 -1.74 9.92 -14.52
C GLU A 17 -2.72 8.87 -15.10
N LEU A 18 -2.85 7.72 -14.43
CA LEU A 18 -3.81 6.69 -14.81
C LEU A 18 -5.27 7.10 -14.62
N GLU A 19 -5.56 7.87 -13.57
CA GLU A 19 -6.91 8.35 -13.25
C GLU A 19 -7.44 9.27 -14.35
N ILE A 20 -6.64 10.26 -14.77
CA ILE A 20 -7.04 11.25 -15.79
C ILE A 20 -6.98 10.70 -17.23
N THR A 21 -6.37 9.54 -17.45
CA THR A 21 -6.21 8.94 -18.78
C THR A 21 -7.44 8.14 -19.19
N ALA A 22 -8.16 8.50 -20.25
CA ALA A 22 -9.35 7.74 -20.70
C ALA A 22 -9.02 6.46 -21.49
N SER A 23 -7.88 6.42 -22.20
CA SER A 23 -7.55 5.30 -23.08
C SER A 23 -6.89 4.14 -22.34
N ARG A 24 -7.50 2.95 -22.39
CA ARG A 24 -6.93 1.72 -21.84
C ARG A 24 -5.51 1.44 -22.35
N ASN A 25 -5.25 1.64 -23.64
CA ASN A 25 -3.92 1.40 -24.22
C ASN A 25 -2.88 2.39 -23.68
N LYS A 26 -3.27 3.65 -23.43
CA LYS A 26 -2.39 4.62 -22.77
C LYS A 26 -2.14 4.22 -21.31
N LYS A 27 -3.17 3.77 -20.57
CA LYS A 27 -3.00 3.24 -19.20
C LYS A 27 -2.01 2.08 -19.14
N ILE A 28 -2.11 1.13 -20.07
CA ILE A 28 -1.17 0.00 -20.19
C ILE A 28 0.26 0.52 -20.45
N LYS A 29 0.43 1.53 -21.29
CA LYS A 29 1.74 2.13 -21.57
C LYS A 29 2.34 2.83 -20.34
N ILE A 30 1.52 3.56 -19.59
CA ILE A 30 1.94 4.22 -18.33
C ILE A 30 2.43 3.16 -17.33
N LEU A 31 1.60 2.16 -17.04
CA LEU A 31 1.93 1.08 -16.10
C LEU A 31 3.18 0.30 -16.53
N SER A 32 3.27 -0.11 -17.80
CA SER A 32 4.45 -0.85 -18.28
C SER A 32 5.73 -0.01 -18.24
N SER A 33 5.64 1.30 -18.45
CA SER A 33 6.78 2.20 -18.33
C SER A 33 7.20 2.39 -16.87
N PHE A 34 6.25 2.39 -15.94
CA PHE A 34 6.50 2.43 -14.50
C PHE A 34 7.16 1.13 -14.02
N PHE A 35 6.57 -0.03 -14.34
CA PHE A 35 7.07 -1.34 -13.88
C PHE A 35 8.49 -1.66 -14.35
N LYS A 36 8.90 -1.20 -15.54
CA LYS A 36 10.26 -1.40 -16.05
C LYS A 36 11.36 -0.72 -15.22
N ARG A 37 11.00 0.21 -14.33
CA ARG A 37 11.96 0.93 -13.47
C ARG A 37 12.06 0.37 -12.06
N LEU A 38 11.13 -0.52 -11.68
CA LEU A 38 11.07 -1.09 -10.35
C LEU A 38 12.14 -2.16 -10.16
N GLY A 39 12.66 -2.26 -8.94
CA GLY A 39 13.41 -3.44 -8.52
C GLY A 39 12.50 -4.68 -8.42
N ASP A 40 13.09 -5.86 -8.53
CA ASP A 40 12.36 -7.15 -8.43
C ASP A 40 11.59 -7.27 -7.11
N ASP A 41 12.17 -6.73 -6.02
CA ASP A 41 11.58 -6.68 -4.68
C ASP A 41 10.43 -5.67 -4.54
N GLU A 42 10.27 -4.76 -5.49
CA GLU A 42 9.21 -3.75 -5.51
C GLU A 42 8.00 -4.17 -6.35
N ILE A 43 8.14 -5.19 -7.21
CA ILE A 43 7.05 -5.64 -8.10
C ILE A 43 5.84 -6.09 -7.29
N TYR A 44 6.02 -7.04 -6.38
CA TYR A 44 4.90 -7.57 -5.58
C TYR A 44 4.23 -6.47 -4.74
N PRO A 45 4.96 -5.68 -3.91
CA PRO A 45 4.38 -4.56 -3.18
C PRO A 45 3.61 -3.57 -4.06
N THR A 46 4.15 -3.23 -5.23
CA THR A 46 3.52 -2.28 -6.14
C THR A 46 2.22 -2.83 -6.70
N ILE A 47 2.21 -4.07 -7.17
CA ILE A 47 1.01 -4.69 -7.76
C ILE A 47 -0.11 -4.77 -6.72
N SER A 48 0.21 -5.20 -5.50
CA SER A 48 -0.74 -5.23 -4.37
C SER A 48 -1.35 -3.85 -4.06
N LEU A 49 -0.53 -2.80 -4.03
CA LEU A 49 -1.01 -1.44 -3.77
C LEU A 49 -1.91 -0.94 -4.91
N ILE A 50 -1.54 -1.18 -6.17
CA ILE A 50 -2.31 -0.73 -7.34
C ILE A 50 -3.66 -1.47 -7.44
N SER A 51 -3.69 -2.77 -7.12
CA SER A 51 -4.92 -3.55 -7.18
C SER A 51 -5.89 -3.23 -6.04
N GLY A 52 -5.47 -2.43 -5.06
CA GLY A 52 -6.24 -2.17 -3.85
C GLY A 52 -6.26 -3.35 -2.88
N SER A 53 -5.39 -4.36 -3.07
CA SER A 53 -5.36 -5.58 -2.29
C SER A 53 -3.97 -5.75 -1.67
N ILE A 54 -3.85 -5.52 -0.37
CA ILE A 54 -2.57 -5.70 0.35
C ILE A 54 -2.14 -7.18 0.37
N PHE A 55 -3.10 -8.10 0.27
CA PHE A 55 -2.87 -9.54 0.23
C PHE A 55 -3.60 -10.19 -0.94
N PRO A 56 -3.04 -11.26 -1.55
CA PRO A 56 -3.70 -12.01 -2.62
C PRO A 56 -4.92 -12.78 -2.12
N ASP A 57 -5.79 -13.17 -3.05
CA ASP A 57 -6.99 -13.96 -2.76
C ASP A 57 -6.60 -15.31 -2.10
N GLY A 58 -7.12 -15.55 -0.89
CA GLY A 58 -6.82 -16.73 -0.09
C GLY A 58 -5.90 -16.50 1.12
N ASP A 59 -5.32 -15.31 1.28
CA ASP A 59 -4.64 -14.93 2.52
C ASP A 59 -5.67 -14.64 3.63
N GLN A 60 -5.44 -15.17 4.84
CA GLN A 60 -6.32 -14.94 5.99
C GLN A 60 -6.13 -13.55 6.61
N ARG A 61 -5.07 -12.83 6.24
CA ARG A 61 -4.79 -11.49 6.72
C ARG A 61 -5.65 -10.49 5.95
N VAL A 62 -6.44 -9.72 6.69
CA VAL A 62 -7.12 -8.54 6.19
C VAL A 62 -6.65 -7.37 7.05
N LEU A 63 -6.54 -6.18 6.47
CA LEU A 63 -6.18 -4.99 7.24
C LEU A 63 -7.20 -4.74 8.38
N GLU A 64 -8.46 -5.18 8.20
CA GLU A 64 -9.62 -5.06 9.12
C GLU A 64 -9.85 -3.64 9.65
N ILE A 65 -9.46 -2.62 8.87
CA ILE A 65 -9.72 -1.23 9.24
C ILE A 65 -11.02 -0.77 8.58
N GLY A 66 -12.08 -0.65 9.39
CA GLY A 66 -13.32 -0.02 8.96
C GLY A 66 -13.22 1.51 8.86
N ASP A 67 -14.09 2.12 8.04
CA ASP A 67 -14.19 3.57 7.80
C ASP A 67 -14.25 4.39 9.10
N ARG A 68 -14.96 3.89 10.14
CA ARG A 68 -15.06 4.54 11.45
C ARG A 68 -13.69 4.71 12.13
N THR A 69 -12.84 3.70 12.05
CA THR A 69 -11.50 3.70 12.62
C THR A 69 -10.60 4.69 11.86
N LEU A 70 -10.69 4.71 10.53
CA LEU A 70 -9.97 5.67 9.69
C LEU A 70 -10.35 7.11 10.03
N ARG A 71 -11.65 7.42 10.09
CA ARG A 71 -12.13 8.77 10.42
C ARG A 71 -11.65 9.24 11.79
N LYS A 72 -11.68 8.35 12.80
CA LYS A 72 -11.16 8.64 14.13
C LYS A 72 -9.67 9.01 14.06
N ILE A 73 -8.86 8.18 13.41
CA ILE A 73 -7.41 8.39 13.27
C ILE A 73 -7.08 9.68 12.50
N LEU A 74 -7.87 10.03 11.48
CA LEU A 74 -7.69 11.25 10.68
C LEU A 74 -8.13 12.51 11.43
N SER A 75 -9.11 12.40 12.33
CA SER A 75 -9.59 13.51 13.16
C SER A 75 -8.68 13.81 14.36
N GLU A 76 -7.88 12.83 14.78
CA GLU A 76 -6.88 13.02 15.83
C GLU A 76 -5.72 13.87 15.28
N ASN A 77 -5.45 15.02 15.91
CA ASN A 77 -4.27 15.83 15.60
C ASN A 77 -3.00 15.03 15.93
N LYS A 78 -2.48 14.33 14.93
CA LYS A 78 -1.20 13.63 15.08
C LYS A 78 -0.08 14.65 15.07
N GLN A 79 0.80 14.54 16.05
CA GLN A 79 2.08 15.22 16.03
C GLN A 79 2.80 14.84 14.73
N SER A 80 3.13 15.83 13.90
CA SER A 80 3.93 15.63 12.69
C SER A 80 5.30 15.10 13.12
N THR A 81 5.44 13.78 13.13
CA THR A 81 6.73 13.16 13.40
C THR A 81 7.67 13.58 12.28
N LEU A 82 8.84 14.09 12.66
CA LEU A 82 9.86 14.58 11.74
C LEU A 82 10.42 13.39 10.94
N GLN A 83 9.74 12.99 9.86
CA GLN A 83 10.23 11.92 8.98
C GLN A 83 11.42 12.45 8.20
N LYS A 84 12.60 11.89 8.48
CA LYS A 84 13.87 12.34 7.91
C LYS A 84 14.11 11.86 6.47
N SER A 85 13.28 10.95 5.95
CA SER A 85 13.45 10.33 4.63
C SER A 85 12.11 10.15 3.91
N PRO A 86 12.08 10.21 2.56
CA PRO A 86 10.88 9.92 1.78
C PRO A 86 10.34 8.51 2.08
N LEU A 87 9.01 8.38 2.17
CA LEU A 87 8.35 7.08 2.28
C LEU A 87 8.52 6.30 0.96
N THR A 88 8.96 5.05 1.03
CA THR A 88 9.13 4.18 -0.15
C THR A 88 7.98 3.20 -0.28
N ILE A 89 7.83 2.60 -1.47
CA ILE A 89 6.81 1.57 -1.74
C ILE A 89 6.95 0.41 -0.76
N ILE A 90 8.17 -0.13 -0.61
CA ILE A 90 8.47 -1.23 0.32
C ILE A 90 8.16 -0.85 1.76
N ALA A 91 8.57 0.35 2.20
CA ALA A 91 8.35 0.78 3.57
C ALA A 91 6.85 0.89 3.90
N LEU A 92 6.06 1.47 2.99
CA LEU A 92 4.61 1.54 3.15
C LEU A 92 3.99 0.14 3.19
N PHE A 93 4.36 -0.72 2.24
CA PHE A 93 3.82 -2.08 2.16
C PHE A 93 4.09 -2.86 3.44
N ASN A 94 5.32 -2.85 3.94
CA ASN A 94 5.70 -3.51 5.18
C ASN A 94 4.94 -2.95 6.41
N GLN A 95 4.64 -1.64 6.44
CA GLN A 95 3.82 -1.06 7.50
C GLN A 95 2.39 -1.58 7.46
N LEU A 96 1.79 -1.67 6.27
CA LEU A 96 0.44 -2.22 6.08
C LEU A 96 0.40 -3.70 6.44
N GLU A 97 1.42 -4.49 6.05
CA GLU A 97 1.55 -5.88 6.47
C GLU A 97 1.63 -6.03 7.99
N LYS A 98 2.43 -5.19 8.64
CA LYS A 98 2.54 -5.18 10.10
C LYS A 98 1.19 -4.89 10.75
N ILE A 99 0.43 -3.92 10.25
CA ILE A 99 -0.91 -3.60 10.78
C ILE A 99 -1.84 -4.80 10.62
N ALA A 100 -1.88 -5.43 9.44
CA ALA A 100 -2.72 -6.59 9.20
C ALA A 100 -2.35 -7.80 10.09
N SER A 101 -1.05 -7.99 10.38
CA SER A 101 -0.58 -9.06 11.27
C SER A 101 -1.07 -8.88 12.71
N ILE A 102 -1.30 -7.64 13.14
CA ILE A 102 -1.84 -7.32 14.47
C ILE A 102 -3.34 -7.63 14.51
N SER A 103 -4.08 -7.31 13.44
CA SER A 103 -5.52 -7.60 13.34
C SER A 103 -5.82 -9.10 13.26
N GLY A 104 -5.04 -9.88 12.51
CA GLY A 104 -5.31 -11.30 12.25
C GLY A 104 -5.05 -12.29 13.40
N LYS A 105 -4.30 -11.91 14.44
CA LYS A 105 -3.88 -12.86 15.50
C LYS A 105 -4.79 -12.90 16.75
N GLY A 106 -5.96 -12.26 16.72
CA GLY A 106 -6.79 -12.15 17.93
C GLY A 106 -8.26 -11.74 17.79
N SER A 107 -8.85 -11.66 16.59
CA SER A 107 -10.24 -11.18 16.39
C SER A 107 -11.33 -12.25 16.52
N ARG A 108 -11.03 -13.44 17.05
CA ARG A 108 -12.03 -14.41 17.52
C ARG A 108 -11.72 -14.88 18.95
N PRO A 109 -12.15 -14.19 20.00
CA PRO A 109 -12.17 -14.78 21.32
C PRO A 109 -13.34 -15.77 21.38
N LYS A 110 -13.04 -17.03 21.69
CA LYS A 110 -13.74 -17.80 22.73
C LYS A 110 -15.26 -17.50 22.83
N ARG A 111 -16.00 -17.82 21.76
CA ARG A 111 -17.46 -17.73 21.69
C ARG A 111 -18.13 -19.10 21.58
N GLU A 112 -17.47 -20.14 22.08
CA GLU A 112 -18.09 -21.45 22.25
C GLU A 112 -17.62 -22.00 23.61
N SER A 113 -18.50 -21.84 24.60
CA SER A 113 -18.63 -22.69 25.80
C SER A 113 -20.12 -22.94 25.97
#